data_AF-A0AAX2ZLL0-F1
#
_entry.id   AF-A0AAX2ZLL0-F1
#
_cell.length_a   1.000
_cell.length_b   1.000
_cell.length_c   1.000
_cell.angle_alpha   90.00
_cell.angle_beta   90.00
_cell.angle_gamma   90.00
#
_symmetry.space_group_name_H-M   'P 1'
#
loop_
_entity.id
_entity.type
_entity.pdbx_description
1 polymer ?
#
loop_
_entity_poly.entity_id
_entity_poly.type
_entity_poly.pdbx_seq_one_letter_code
_entity_poly.pdbx_strand_id
1 'polypeptide(L)'
;MSRRWIDANIIANVTEVPEELKDLASLMKSVPNFNKVDGAKKVYSRKEYIILAVKNGYIVYNTLKPFEKSHTHIRSFNMSKTIIENCINKRTPKTNNLYLLESHIRISTDKKYIKLVEELIEAKKSKDKLKYRNKNINSKKK
;
A
#
# COMPACT_ATOMS: atom_id res chain seq x y z
N MET A 1 -12.54 20.82 20.61
CA MET A 1 -12.19 20.04 21.81
C MET A 1 -11.09 19.06 21.47
N SER A 2 -9.91 19.19 22.07
CA SER A 2 -8.77 18.29 21.84
C SER A 2 -9.02 16.94 22.52
N ARG A 3 -8.88 15.83 21.79
CA ARG A 3 -8.93 14.48 22.37
C ARG A 3 -7.68 14.30 23.24
N ARG A 4 -7.87 14.18 24.56
CA ARG A 4 -6.79 13.78 25.46
C ARG A 4 -6.44 12.33 25.16
N TRP A 5 -5.18 12.08 24.85
CA TRP A 5 -4.63 10.74 24.76
C TRP A 5 -4.42 10.23 26.18
N ILE A 6 -4.85 9.00 26.44
CA ILE A 6 -4.65 8.31 27.71
C ILE A 6 -3.47 7.36 27.52
N ASP A 7 -2.52 7.38 28.44
CA ASP A 7 -1.35 6.50 28.39
C ASP A 7 -1.76 5.03 28.52
N ALA A 8 -1.16 4.17 27.69
CA ALA A 8 -1.48 2.74 27.62
C ALA A 8 -1.28 2.01 28.97
N ASN A 9 -0.38 2.51 29.81
CA ASN A 9 -0.11 1.97 31.15
C ASN A 9 -1.23 2.25 32.18
N ILE A 10 -2.22 3.09 31.84
CA ILE A 10 -3.39 3.37 32.71
C ILE A 10 -4.55 2.42 32.39
N ILE A 11 -4.49 1.71 31.25
CA ILE A 11 -5.48 0.70 30.90
C ILE A 11 -5.27 -0.47 31.87
N ALA A 12 -6.15 -0.58 32.87
CA ALA A 12 -6.11 -1.67 33.83
C ALA A 12 -5.97 -3.02 33.12
N ASN A 13 -5.18 -3.92 33.69
CA ASN A 13 -5.13 -5.32 33.27
C ASN A 13 -6.48 -5.98 33.59
N VAL A 14 -7.50 -5.70 32.78
CA VAL A 14 -8.77 -6.43 32.79
C VAL A 14 -8.47 -7.75 32.08
N THR A 15 -7.93 -8.71 32.82
CA THR A 15 -7.61 -10.04 32.30
C THR A 15 -8.86 -10.86 31.99
N GLU A 16 -10.00 -10.47 32.52
CA GLU A 16 -11.25 -11.22 32.41
C GLU A 16 -12.36 -10.31 31.89
N VAL A 17 -12.91 -10.69 30.74
CA VAL A 17 -14.10 -10.04 30.16
C VAL A 17 -15.28 -10.31 31.13
N PRO A 18 -15.95 -9.26 31.63
CA PRO A 18 -17.13 -9.42 32.48
C PRO A 18 -18.14 -10.43 31.90
N GLU A 19 -18.70 -11.28 32.74
CA GLU A 19 -19.60 -12.38 32.36
C GLU A 19 -20.75 -11.89 31.45
N GLU A 20 -21.33 -10.75 31.79
CA GLU A 20 -22.41 -10.08 31.06
C GLU A 20 -22.04 -9.69 29.61
N LEU A 21 -20.74 -9.50 29.33
CA LEU A 21 -20.23 -9.17 27.99
C LEU A 21 -19.86 -10.41 27.17
N LYS A 22 -19.79 -11.60 27.79
CA LYS A 22 -19.55 -12.86 27.05
C LYS A 22 -20.71 -13.16 26.09
N ASP A 23 -21.93 -12.88 26.51
CA ASP A 23 -23.14 -13.07 25.69
C ASP A 23 -23.21 -12.06 24.55
N LEU A 24 -22.68 -10.84 24.74
CA LEU A 24 -22.56 -9.83 23.69
C LEU A 24 -21.59 -10.27 22.59
N ALA A 25 -20.55 -11.06 22.89
CA ALA A 25 -19.63 -11.59 21.88
C ALA A 25 -20.33 -12.52 20.88
N SER A 26 -21.31 -13.31 21.34
CA SER A 26 -22.16 -14.13 20.46
C SER A 26 -23.05 -13.26 19.57
N LEU A 27 -23.57 -12.14 20.09
CA LEU A 27 -24.35 -11.16 19.31
C LEU A 27 -23.49 -10.41 18.27
N MET A 28 -22.26 -10.03 18.64
CA MET A 28 -21.28 -9.40 17.73
C MET A 28 -20.82 -10.36 16.62
N LYS A 29 -20.84 -11.67 16.87
CA LYS A 29 -20.61 -12.71 15.85
C LYS A 29 -21.85 -12.96 14.99
N SER A 30 -23.05 -12.85 15.55
CA SER A 30 -24.30 -13.17 14.86
C SER A 30 -24.75 -12.10 13.89
N VAL A 31 -24.40 -10.83 14.12
CA VAL A 31 -24.57 -9.74 13.17
C VAL A 31 -23.22 -9.49 12.48
N PRO A 32 -23.00 -9.99 11.25
CA PRO A 32 -21.74 -9.76 10.55
C PRO A 32 -21.62 -8.26 10.27
N ASN A 33 -20.73 -7.54 10.97
CA ASN A 33 -20.45 -6.12 10.69
C ASN A 33 -19.69 -5.91 9.36
N PHE A 34 -19.69 -6.91 8.48
CA PHE A 34 -18.99 -6.91 7.20
C PHE A 34 -20.03 -7.21 6.14
N ASN A 35 -20.69 -6.17 5.64
CA ASN A 35 -21.43 -6.26 4.41
C ASN A 35 -20.44 -6.47 3.25
N LYS A 36 -19.98 -7.71 3.03
CA LYS A 36 -18.95 -8.11 2.03
C LYS A 36 -19.50 -8.17 0.60
N VAL A 37 -20.66 -7.58 0.33
CA VAL A 37 -21.29 -7.62 -1.01
C VAL A 37 -20.41 -6.92 -2.05
N ASP A 38 -19.70 -5.86 -1.64
CA ASP A 38 -18.63 -5.21 -2.41
C ASP A 38 -17.28 -5.94 -2.22
N GLY A 39 -17.30 -7.26 -2.39
CA GLY A 39 -16.08 -8.06 -2.45
C GLY A 39 -15.17 -7.62 -3.61
N ALA A 40 -13.86 -7.83 -3.47
CA ALA A 40 -12.92 -7.51 -4.53
C ALA A 40 -13.21 -8.34 -5.79
N LYS A 41 -13.65 -7.71 -6.88
CA LYS A 41 -14.00 -8.39 -8.14
C LYS A 41 -12.76 -8.54 -9.01
N LYS A 42 -12.41 -9.77 -9.42
CA LYS A 42 -11.36 -9.98 -10.43
C LYS A 42 -11.77 -9.35 -11.77
N VAL A 43 -10.95 -8.43 -12.27
CA VAL A 43 -11.20 -7.70 -13.53
C VAL A 43 -10.13 -7.93 -14.60
N TYR A 44 -9.00 -8.53 -14.23
CA TYR A 44 -7.92 -8.85 -15.16
C TYR A 44 -7.06 -9.99 -14.61
N SER A 45 -6.52 -10.80 -15.51
CA SER A 45 -5.46 -11.77 -15.20
C SER A 45 -4.54 -11.93 -16.40
N ARG A 46 -3.23 -12.01 -16.14
CA ARG A 46 -2.22 -12.31 -17.16
C ARG A 46 -1.01 -12.97 -16.49
N LYS A 47 -0.65 -14.16 -16.96
CA LYS A 47 0.38 -15.01 -16.34
C LYS A 47 0.13 -15.13 -14.82
N GLU A 48 1.12 -14.85 -13.99
CA GLU A 48 1.04 -14.88 -12.52
C GLU A 48 0.38 -13.64 -11.88
N TYR A 49 -0.11 -12.68 -12.67
CA TYR A 49 -0.64 -11.43 -12.15
C TYR A 49 -2.16 -11.35 -12.27
N ILE A 50 -2.79 -10.85 -11.21
CA ILE A 50 -4.25 -10.61 -11.15
C ILE A 50 -4.51 -9.17 -10.71
N ILE A 51 -5.55 -8.55 -11.28
CA ILE A 51 -6.10 -7.28 -10.82
C ILE A 51 -7.50 -7.51 -10.26
N LEU A 52 -7.73 -7.06 -9.03
CA LEU A 52 -9.04 -7.00 -8.38
C LEU A 52 -9.52 -5.55 -8.35
N ALA A 53 -10.75 -5.29 -8.79
CA ALA A 53 -11.43 -4.03 -8.56
C ALA A 53 -11.98 -4.01 -7.13
N VAL A 54 -11.72 -2.92 -6.43
CA VAL A 54 -12.21 -2.65 -5.07
C VAL A 54 -12.89 -1.29 -5.06
N LYS A 55 -13.64 -0.98 -3.99
CA LYS A 55 -14.39 0.28 -3.85
C LYS A 55 -13.60 1.53 -4.28
N ASN A 56 -12.33 1.60 -3.89
CA ASN A 56 -11.45 2.73 -4.19
C ASN A 56 -10.21 2.32 -5.02
N GLY A 57 -10.44 1.81 -6.23
CA GLY A 57 -9.38 1.54 -7.21
C GLY A 57 -9.15 0.05 -7.43
N TYR A 58 -7.88 -0.34 -7.52
CA TYR A 58 -7.48 -1.67 -7.96
C TYR A 58 -6.38 -2.24 -7.08
N ILE A 59 -6.48 -3.53 -6.79
CA ILE A 59 -5.41 -4.31 -6.15
C ILE A 59 -4.72 -5.11 -7.23
N VAL A 60 -3.41 -4.96 -7.34
CA VAL A 60 -2.56 -5.76 -8.23
C VAL A 60 -1.73 -6.69 -7.36
N TYR A 61 -1.74 -7.98 -7.65
CA TYR A 61 -0.90 -8.93 -6.90
C TYR A 61 -0.33 -10.04 -7.78
N ASN A 62 0.72 -10.67 -7.28
CA ASN A 62 1.38 -11.81 -7.91
C ASN A 62 1.02 -13.10 -7.18
N THR A 63 0.45 -14.08 -7.89
CA THR A 63 -0.02 -15.35 -7.32
C THR A 63 1.10 -16.28 -6.89
N LEU A 64 2.34 -16.06 -7.33
CA LEU A 64 3.51 -16.84 -6.92
C LEU A 64 4.04 -16.45 -5.53
N LYS A 65 3.49 -15.40 -4.92
CA LYS A 65 3.89 -14.89 -3.61
C LYS A 65 2.68 -14.82 -2.68
N PRO A 66 2.87 -14.85 -1.35
CA PRO A 66 1.79 -14.62 -0.40
C PRO A 66 1.13 -13.26 -0.66
N PHE A 67 -0.20 -13.23 -0.70
CA PHE A 67 -0.97 -12.03 -1.03
C PHE A 67 -0.57 -10.83 -0.16
N GLU A 68 -0.46 -11.03 1.15
CA GLU A 68 -0.09 -10.00 2.14
C GLU A 68 1.20 -9.25 1.78
N LYS A 69 2.19 -9.94 1.21
CA LYS A 69 3.50 -9.36 0.84
C LYS A 69 3.61 -8.94 -0.62
N SER A 70 2.67 -9.30 -1.46
CA SER A 70 2.79 -9.22 -2.93
C SER A 70 1.63 -8.51 -3.61
N HIS A 71 0.90 -7.68 -2.87
CA HIS A 71 -0.17 -6.85 -3.43
C HIS A 71 0.15 -5.36 -3.30
N THR A 72 -0.36 -4.57 -4.25
CA THR A 72 -0.28 -3.10 -4.22
C THR A 72 -1.59 -2.48 -4.64
N HIS A 73 -1.91 -1.30 -4.09
CA HIS A 73 -3.13 -0.56 -4.36
C HIS A 73 -2.85 0.54 -5.39
N ILE A 74 -3.54 0.48 -6.52
CA ILE A 74 -3.36 1.42 -7.63
C ILE A 74 -4.72 2.00 -8.00
N ARG A 75 -4.78 3.33 -8.14
CA ARG A 75 -6.05 4.03 -8.41
C ARG A 75 -6.57 3.84 -9.83
N SER A 76 -5.68 3.64 -10.80
CA SER A 76 -6.02 3.51 -12.23
C SER A 76 -5.78 2.11 -12.77
N PHE A 77 -6.78 1.55 -13.44
CA PHE A 77 -6.71 0.24 -14.08
C PHE A 77 -5.60 0.16 -15.14
N ASN A 78 -5.46 1.21 -15.95
CA ASN A 78 -4.43 1.26 -16.99
C ASN A 78 -3.03 1.28 -16.37
N MET A 79 -2.85 2.01 -15.26
CA MET A 79 -1.58 1.99 -14.54
C MET A 79 -1.29 0.60 -13.97
N SER A 80 -2.30 -0.08 -13.40
CA SER A 80 -2.16 -1.48 -12.94
C SER A 80 -1.68 -2.42 -14.05
N LYS A 81 -2.25 -2.30 -15.25
CA LYS A 81 -1.79 -3.05 -16.43
C LYS A 81 -0.36 -2.72 -16.79
N THR A 82 0.00 -1.44 -16.85
CA THR A 82 1.37 -1.01 -17.16
C THR A 82 2.39 -1.58 -16.20
N ILE A 83 2.10 -1.61 -14.90
CA ILE A 83 3.00 -2.21 -13.89
C ILE A 83 3.19 -3.70 -14.19
N ILE A 84 2.11 -4.43 -14.44
CA ILE A 84 2.18 -5.86 -14.80
C ILE A 84 3.00 -6.06 -16.09
N GLU A 85 2.75 -5.27 -17.12
CA GLU A 85 3.48 -5.37 -18.39
C GLU A 85 4.97 -5.08 -18.24
N ASN A 86 5.33 -4.14 -17.38
CA ASN A 86 6.72 -3.85 -17.07
C ASN A 86 7.37 -5.01 -16.33
N CYS A 87 6.71 -5.60 -15.35
CA CYS A 87 7.21 -6.78 -14.64
C CYS A 87 7.38 -7.98 -15.58
N ILE A 88 6.38 -8.27 -16.43
CA ILE A 88 6.41 -9.40 -17.37
C ILE A 88 7.51 -9.23 -18.42
N ASN A 89 7.60 -8.05 -19.02
CA ASN A 89 8.51 -7.78 -20.14
C ASN A 89 9.86 -7.21 -19.69
N LYS A 90 10.08 -7.08 -18.37
CA LYS A 90 11.28 -6.48 -17.76
C LYS A 90 11.56 -5.07 -18.32
N ARG A 91 10.51 -4.31 -18.59
CA ARG A 91 10.61 -2.94 -19.13
C ARG A 91 10.85 -1.96 -17.99
N THR A 92 11.81 -1.06 -18.21
CA THR A 92 12.15 0.02 -17.27
C THR A 92 10.93 0.92 -17.02
N PRO A 93 10.46 1.06 -15.77
CA PRO A 93 9.36 1.96 -15.45
C PRO A 93 9.71 3.41 -15.79
N LYS A 94 8.82 4.09 -16.53
CA LYS A 94 9.01 5.50 -16.93
C LYS A 94 8.56 6.51 -15.88
N THR A 95 7.98 6.05 -14.77
CA THR A 95 7.43 6.91 -13.72
C THR A 95 8.51 7.47 -12.80
N ASN A 96 8.27 8.68 -12.29
CA ASN A 96 9.07 9.27 -11.21
C ASN A 96 8.46 9.04 -9.83
N ASN A 97 7.24 8.49 -9.76
CA ASN A 97 6.56 8.26 -8.50
C ASN A 97 7.16 7.04 -7.78
N LEU A 98 7.79 7.29 -6.62
CA LEU A 98 8.45 6.25 -5.82
C LEU A 98 7.50 5.12 -5.41
N TYR A 99 6.26 5.43 -5.05
CA TYR A 99 5.25 4.42 -4.68
C TYR A 99 4.95 3.46 -5.84
N LEU A 100 4.88 4.00 -7.07
CA LEU A 100 4.70 3.16 -8.26
C LEU A 100 5.94 2.31 -8.54
N LEU A 101 7.15 2.79 -8.27
CA LEU A 101 8.37 1.99 -8.41
C LEU A 101 8.42 0.87 -7.36
N GLU A 102 8.15 1.20 -6.09
CA GLU A 102 8.03 0.21 -5.00
C GLU A 102 6.97 -0.85 -5.30
N SER A 103 5.88 -0.46 -5.96
CA SER A 103 4.84 -1.38 -6.41
C SER A 103 5.38 -2.44 -7.38
N HIS A 104 6.28 -2.07 -8.31
CA HIS A 104 6.93 -3.05 -9.20
C HIS A 104 7.78 -4.05 -8.40
N ILE A 105 8.55 -3.57 -7.41
CA ILE A 105 9.38 -4.43 -6.56
C ILE A 105 8.52 -5.41 -5.77
N ARG A 106 7.42 -4.92 -5.17
CA ARG A 106 6.53 -5.71 -4.32
C ARG A 106 5.90 -6.89 -5.05
N ILE A 107 5.47 -6.69 -6.29
CA ILE A 107 4.78 -7.72 -7.08
C ILE A 107 5.73 -8.54 -7.95
N SER A 108 6.97 -8.12 -8.18
CA SER A 108 7.94 -8.87 -8.99
C SER A 108 8.56 -10.04 -8.21
N THR A 109 8.97 -11.06 -8.97
CA THR A 109 9.80 -12.19 -8.53
C THR A 109 11.17 -12.20 -9.22
N ASP A 110 11.34 -11.46 -10.33
CA ASP A 110 12.59 -11.40 -11.07
C ASP A 110 13.61 -10.50 -10.36
N LYS A 111 14.71 -11.10 -9.89
CA LYS A 111 15.75 -10.42 -9.11
C LYS A 111 16.48 -9.34 -9.91
N LYS A 112 16.73 -9.56 -11.21
CA LYS A 112 17.44 -8.59 -12.06
C LYS A 112 16.57 -7.34 -12.27
N TYR A 113 15.28 -7.57 -12.52
CA TYR A 113 14.31 -6.50 -12.65
C TYR A 113 14.12 -5.70 -11.35
N ILE A 114 14.02 -6.39 -10.21
CA ILE A 114 13.92 -5.73 -8.90
C ILE A 114 15.13 -4.82 -8.67
N LYS A 115 16.35 -5.32 -8.89
CA LYS A 115 17.57 -4.54 -8.75
C LYS A 115 17.58 -3.29 -9.64
N LEU A 116 17.16 -3.42 -10.89
CA LEU A 116 17.01 -2.28 -11.81
C LEU A 116 16.06 -1.22 -11.24
N VAL A 117 14.93 -1.62 -10.65
CA VAL A 117 13.97 -0.67 -10.08
C VAL A 117 14.49 -0.03 -8.80
N GLU A 118 15.23 -0.78 -7.97
CA GLU A 118 15.91 -0.24 -6.77
C GLU A 118 16.94 0.84 -7.14
N GLU A 119 17.76 0.59 -8.16
CA GLU A 119 18.72 1.57 -8.70
C GLU A 119 18.02 2.83 -9.20
N LEU A 120 16.86 2.69 -9.88
CA LEU A 120 16.04 3.84 -10.29
C LEU A 120 15.50 4.64 -9.11
N ILE A 121 15.08 3.97 -8.03
CA ILE A 121 14.59 4.64 -6.82
C ILE A 121 15.73 5.44 -6.19
N GLU A 122 16.93 4.85 -6.06
CA GLU A 122 18.09 5.52 -5.47
C GLU A 122 18.52 6.74 -6.29
N ALA A 123 18.61 6.58 -7.61
CA ALA A 123 18.94 7.68 -8.52
C ALA A 123 17.92 8.83 -8.47
N LYS A 124 16.65 8.56 -8.15
CA LYS A 124 15.62 9.59 -7.99
C LYS A 124 15.68 10.27 -6.63
N LYS A 125 15.93 9.51 -5.55
CA LYS A 125 16.13 10.04 -4.20
C LYS A 125 17.34 10.97 -4.11
N SER A 126 18.44 10.66 -4.82
CA SER A 126 19.64 11.49 -4.83
C SER A 126 19.42 12.83 -5.56
N LYS A 127 18.65 12.86 -6.65
CA LYS A 127 18.30 14.10 -7.37
C LYS A 127 17.49 15.08 -6.51
N ASP A 128 16.62 14.59 -5.64
CA ASP A 128 15.87 15.45 -4.73
C ASP A 128 16.77 16.20 -3.72
N LYS A 129 17.93 15.64 -3.38
CA LYS A 129 18.92 16.28 -2.49
C LYS A 129 19.66 17.44 -3.14
N LEU A 130 19.75 17.46 -4.48
CA LEU A 130 20.45 18.49 -5.25
C LEU A 130 19.54 19.65 -5.69
N LYS A 131 18.28 19.71 -5.23
CA LYS A 131 17.37 20.80 -5.59
C LYS A 131 17.89 22.14 -5.07
N TYR A 132 18.16 23.05 -5.99
CA TYR A 132 18.48 24.45 -5.71
C TYR A 132 17.37 25.07 -4.84
N ARG A 133 17.73 25.57 -3.65
CA ARG A 133 16.84 26.31 -2.77
C ARG A 133 17.28 27.77 -2.80
N ASN A 134 16.51 28.62 -3.49
CA ASN A 134 16.77 30.06 -3.49
C ASN A 134 16.50 30.59 -2.08
N LYS A 135 17.57 30.74 -1.27
CA LYS A 135 17.47 31.42 0.03
C LYS A 135 17.39 32.90 -0.29
N ASN A 136 16.21 33.49 -0.17
CA ASN A 136 16.07 34.94 -0.31
C ASN A 136 16.87 35.61 0.83
N ILE A 137 18.04 36.19 0.52
CA ILE A 137 19.02 36.69 1.49
C ILE A 137 18.50 37.92 2.27
N ASN A 138 17.39 38.54 1.85
CA ASN A 138 16.91 39.82 2.39
C ASN A 138 15.84 39.76 3.49
N SER A 139 15.52 38.61 4.09
CA SER A 139 14.45 38.54 5.12
C SER A 139 14.88 38.88 6.56
N LYS A 140 16.06 39.48 6.77
CA LYS A 140 16.49 39.99 8.09
C LYS A 140 16.94 41.45 8.02
N LYS A 141 15.98 42.35 7.81
CA LYS A 141 16.07 43.74 8.28
C LYS A 141 14.68 44.15 8.80
N LYS A 142 14.49 43.96 10.10
CA LYS A 142 13.58 44.75 10.94
C LYS A 142 14.11 44.69 12.35
#